data_AF-A0A924M9Z8-F1
#
_entry.id   AF-A0A924M9Z8-F1
#
_cell.length_a   1.000
_cell.length_b   1.000
_cell.length_c   1.000
_cell.angle_alpha   90.00
_cell.angle_beta   90.00
_cell.angle_gamma   90.00
#
_symmetry.space_group_name_H-M   'P 1'
#
loop_
_entity.id
_entity.type
_entity.pdbx_description
1 polymer ?
#
loop_
_entity_poly.entity_id
_entity_poly.type
_entity_poly.pdbx_seq_one_letter_code
_entity_poly.pdbx_strand_id
1 'polypeptide(L)'
;MTSHLLMIRPLQFAYNAETAVNNSFQIAGNDASVQEKALQEFDGFVSKLQAHNIDVTVVQDTADPHTPDSIFPNNWLSLHSNGSICLYPMFAINRRQERKQHVLDNIRKKFIVNNTIDFSESEADNIFLEGTGSMVLDRANQIAYASLSPRTDKGLLQQFCKKLNYTPISFIANDEGGSPIYHTNVMMCVADKYVVICLDSITSQHERSYVTKAIESSGKAIISISFYQMNHFAGNMLQVKNLQGNKFLVMSSQ
;
A
#
# COMPACT_ATOMS: atom_id res chain seq x y z
N MET A 1 3.69 13.56 5.92
CA MET A 1 4.21 13.26 4.56
C MET A 1 5.53 12.53 4.73
N THR A 2 5.75 11.43 3.99
CA THR A 2 6.97 10.64 4.18
C THR A 2 8.19 11.33 3.57
N SER A 3 9.29 11.33 4.30
CA SER A 3 10.61 11.80 3.83
C SER A 3 11.56 10.64 3.57
N HIS A 4 11.12 9.40 3.81
CA HIS A 4 11.92 8.19 3.68
C HIS A 4 11.09 7.08 3.02
N LEU A 5 11.71 6.35 2.10
CA LEU A 5 11.12 5.19 1.44
C LEU A 5 11.90 3.92 1.78
N LEU A 6 11.19 2.92 2.29
CA LEU A 6 11.70 1.56 2.38
C LEU A 6 11.27 0.80 1.13
N MET A 7 12.23 0.16 0.47
CA MET A 7 11.99 -0.68 -0.69
C MET A 7 12.69 -2.03 -0.49
N ILE A 8 12.06 -3.13 -0.91
CA ILE A 8 12.67 -4.45 -0.90
C ILE A 8 13.05 -4.78 -2.33
N ARG A 9 14.34 -5.05 -2.58
CA ARG A 9 14.81 -5.42 -3.92
C ARG A 9 14.24 -6.79 -4.29
N PRO A 10 13.56 -6.95 -5.44
CA PRO A 10 12.90 -8.18 -5.79
C PRO A 10 13.88 -9.33 -5.97
N LEU A 11 13.53 -10.49 -5.42
CA LEU A 11 14.23 -11.74 -5.62
C LEU A 11 13.19 -12.83 -5.89
N GLN A 12 13.34 -13.56 -7.00
CA GLN A 12 12.35 -14.55 -7.47
C GLN A 12 10.94 -13.97 -7.71
N PHE A 13 10.86 -12.71 -8.13
CA PHE A 13 9.63 -12.08 -8.60
C PHE A 13 9.05 -12.89 -9.75
N ALA A 14 7.80 -13.29 -9.58
CA ALA A 14 7.06 -14.14 -10.51
C ALA A 14 5.56 -14.01 -10.25
N TYR A 15 4.77 -14.62 -11.13
CA TYR A 15 3.34 -14.82 -10.88
C TYR A 15 3.10 -15.56 -9.57
N ASN A 16 2.15 -15.08 -8.76
CA ASN A 16 1.78 -15.71 -7.49
C ASN A 16 0.35 -16.26 -7.55
N ALA A 17 0.24 -17.59 -7.63
CA ALA A 17 -1.05 -18.28 -7.70
C ALA A 17 -1.92 -18.07 -6.45
N GLU A 18 -1.32 -17.91 -5.27
CA GLU A 18 -2.07 -17.69 -4.03
C GLU A 18 -2.71 -16.31 -3.96
N THR A 19 -2.14 -15.30 -4.62
CA THR A 19 -2.73 -13.96 -4.67
C THR A 19 -3.67 -13.77 -5.85
N ALA A 20 -3.50 -14.53 -6.93
CA ALA A 20 -4.32 -14.45 -8.14
C ALA A 20 -5.80 -14.78 -7.92
N VAL A 21 -6.14 -15.56 -6.87
CA VAL A 21 -7.54 -15.92 -6.55
C VAL A 21 -8.45 -14.71 -6.31
N ASN A 22 -7.88 -13.57 -5.91
CA ASN A 22 -8.60 -12.32 -5.62
C ASN A 22 -7.76 -11.07 -5.98
N ASN A 23 -6.79 -11.21 -6.88
CA ASN A 23 -6.05 -10.10 -7.49
C ASN A 23 -6.10 -10.24 -9.01
N SER A 24 -6.96 -9.46 -9.67
CA SER A 24 -7.14 -9.48 -11.13
C SER A 24 -5.91 -9.03 -11.91
N PHE A 25 -4.93 -8.38 -11.26
CA PHE A 25 -3.67 -7.96 -11.89
C PHE A 25 -2.60 -9.07 -11.93
N GLN A 26 -2.82 -10.20 -11.25
CA GLN A 26 -1.94 -11.36 -11.33
C GLN A 26 -2.28 -12.18 -12.58
N ILE A 27 -1.54 -11.95 -13.64
CA ILE A 27 -1.69 -12.65 -14.91
C ILE A 27 -0.56 -13.67 -15.04
N ALA A 28 -0.92 -14.94 -15.21
CA ALA A 28 0.07 -15.98 -15.45
C ALA A 28 0.80 -15.70 -16.77
N GLY A 29 2.11 -15.45 -16.66
CA GLY A 29 3.00 -15.26 -17.80
C GLY A 29 4.06 -16.37 -17.84
N ASN A 30 4.50 -16.70 -19.05
CA ASN A 30 5.60 -17.66 -19.27
C ASN A 30 6.94 -16.94 -19.55
N ASP A 31 7.05 -15.67 -19.15
CA ASP A 31 8.24 -14.87 -19.41
C ASP A 31 9.36 -15.24 -18.43
N ALA A 32 10.32 -16.05 -18.90
CA ALA A 32 11.50 -16.43 -18.13
C ALA A 32 12.37 -15.23 -17.71
N SER A 33 12.21 -14.06 -18.35
CA SER A 33 12.95 -12.83 -18.03
C SER A 33 12.24 -11.91 -17.03
N VAL A 34 11.08 -12.33 -16.47
CA VAL A 34 10.27 -11.49 -15.58
C VAL A 34 11.05 -10.95 -14.37
N GLN A 35 11.91 -11.77 -13.76
CA GLN A 35 12.77 -11.36 -12.66
C GLN A 35 13.81 -10.31 -13.09
N GLU A 36 14.43 -10.47 -14.26
CA GLU A 36 15.44 -9.54 -14.76
C GLU A 36 14.82 -8.18 -15.10
N LYS A 37 13.64 -8.20 -15.72
CA LYS A 37 12.86 -6.98 -16.01
C LYS A 37 12.45 -6.26 -14.73
N ALA A 38 11.91 -6.99 -13.75
CA ALA A 38 11.55 -6.42 -12.45
C ALA A 38 12.75 -5.79 -11.73
N LEU A 39 13.92 -6.42 -11.80
CA LEU A 39 15.15 -5.84 -11.27
C LEU A 39 15.57 -4.55 -12.00
N GLN A 40 15.51 -4.53 -13.34
CA GLN A 40 15.85 -3.35 -14.13
C GLN A 40 14.89 -2.18 -13.82
N GLU A 41 13.58 -2.43 -13.75
CA GLU A 41 12.60 -1.41 -13.40
C GLU A 41 12.79 -0.91 -11.95
N PHE A 42 13.02 -1.83 -11.01
CA PHE A 42 13.29 -1.49 -9.62
C PHE A 42 14.53 -0.60 -9.48
N ASP A 43 15.63 -0.98 -10.11
CA ASP A 43 16.89 -0.21 -10.06
C ASP A 43 16.76 1.15 -10.73
N GLY A 44 16.06 1.21 -11.87
CA GLY A 44 15.74 2.46 -12.54
C GLY A 44 14.90 3.36 -11.65
N PHE A 45 13.93 2.81 -10.94
CA PHE A 45 13.07 3.55 -10.03
C PHE A 45 13.84 4.08 -8.81
N VAL A 46 14.65 3.24 -8.15
CA VAL A 46 15.53 3.65 -7.04
C VAL A 46 16.48 4.77 -7.49
N SER A 47 17.11 4.61 -8.65
CA SER A 47 18.03 5.61 -9.21
C SER A 47 17.34 6.96 -9.45
N LYS A 48 16.10 6.93 -9.98
CA LYS A 48 15.30 8.14 -10.21
C LYS A 48 14.93 8.84 -8.90
N LEU A 49 14.53 8.08 -7.88
CA LEU A 49 14.23 8.64 -6.55
C LEU A 49 15.47 9.31 -5.94
N GLN A 50 16.60 8.62 -5.96
CA GLN A 50 17.86 9.13 -5.41
C GLN A 50 18.39 10.36 -6.17
N ALA A 51 18.23 10.39 -7.50
CA ALA A 51 18.57 11.57 -8.32
C ALA A 51 17.77 12.83 -7.94
N HIS A 52 16.58 12.66 -7.36
CA HIS A 52 15.77 13.75 -6.81
C HIS A 52 16.00 14.01 -5.30
N ASN A 53 17.07 13.43 -4.72
CA ASN A 53 17.42 13.52 -3.30
C ASN A 53 16.33 12.98 -2.35
N ILE A 54 15.56 12.00 -2.80
CA ILE A 54 14.63 11.26 -1.94
C ILE A 54 15.44 10.20 -1.20
N ASP A 55 15.29 10.13 0.13
CA ASP A 55 15.99 9.16 0.95
C ASP A 55 15.34 7.77 0.82
N VAL A 56 16.09 6.80 0.31
CA VAL A 56 15.63 5.44 0.03
C VAL A 56 16.52 4.45 0.76
N THR A 57 15.91 3.58 1.58
CA THR A 57 16.56 2.38 2.11
C THR A 57 16.12 1.18 1.28
N VAL A 58 17.07 0.57 0.58
CA VAL A 58 16.85 -0.69 -0.13
C VAL A 58 17.30 -1.84 0.75
N VAL A 59 16.41 -2.77 1.05
CA VAL A 59 16.74 -4.04 1.72
C VAL A 59 16.78 -5.15 0.69
N GLN A 60 17.82 -5.99 0.76
CA GLN A 60 17.94 -7.17 -0.09
C GLN A 60 17.02 -8.26 0.42
N ASP A 61 16.26 -8.88 -0.47
CA ASP A 61 15.44 -10.03 -0.11
C ASP A 61 16.25 -11.34 -0.03
N THR A 62 15.63 -12.41 0.47
CA THR A 62 16.23 -13.75 0.60
C THR A 62 15.52 -14.77 -0.29
N ALA A 63 16.26 -15.73 -0.85
CA ALA A 63 15.70 -16.74 -1.76
C ALA A 63 14.80 -17.77 -1.07
N ASP A 64 14.98 -17.94 0.25
CA ASP A 64 14.14 -18.79 1.09
C ASP A 64 13.59 -17.95 2.25
N PRO A 65 12.30 -18.09 2.59
CA PRO A 65 11.25 -18.81 1.84
C PRO A 65 10.91 -18.14 0.50
N HIS A 66 10.30 -18.90 -0.41
CA HIS A 66 9.88 -18.37 -1.72
C HIS A 66 8.71 -17.39 -1.59
N THR A 67 9.01 -16.10 -1.72
CA THR A 67 8.07 -14.98 -1.54
C THR A 67 8.11 -14.03 -2.74
N PRO A 68 7.43 -14.35 -3.87
CA PRO A 68 7.55 -13.57 -5.11
C PRO A 68 7.01 -12.14 -5.01
N ASP A 69 6.12 -11.86 -4.06
CA ASP A 69 5.52 -10.53 -3.82
C ASP A 69 6.26 -9.71 -2.74
N SER A 70 7.43 -10.15 -2.26
CA SER A 70 8.20 -9.49 -1.19
C SER A 70 8.61 -8.05 -1.50
N ILE A 71 8.65 -7.69 -2.79
CA ILE A 71 8.87 -6.33 -3.30
C ILE A 71 7.85 -5.30 -2.78
N PHE A 72 6.69 -5.76 -2.27
CA PHE A 72 5.59 -4.93 -1.76
C PHE A 72 5.51 -4.94 -0.20
N PRO A 73 6.49 -4.35 0.53
CA PRO A 73 6.48 -4.35 1.99
C PRO A 73 5.31 -3.57 2.57
N ASN A 74 4.71 -2.66 1.80
CA ASN A 74 3.58 -1.83 2.19
C ASN A 74 2.36 -2.66 2.62
N ASN A 75 2.29 -3.94 2.24
CA ASN A 75 1.19 -4.83 2.59
C ASN A 75 1.33 -5.47 3.97
N TRP A 76 2.56 -5.76 4.42
CA TRP A 76 2.77 -6.41 5.71
C TRP A 76 3.37 -5.48 6.78
N LEU A 77 3.88 -4.31 6.39
CA LEU A 77 4.58 -3.36 7.25
C LEU A 77 4.09 -1.92 7.06
N SER A 78 3.97 -1.16 8.15
CA SER A 78 3.93 0.30 8.08
C SER A 78 4.73 0.95 9.21
N LEU A 79 5.25 2.14 8.91
CA LEU A 79 6.06 2.95 9.81
C LEU A 79 5.33 4.26 10.14
N HIS A 80 5.42 4.71 11.39
CA HIS A 80 4.72 5.89 11.89
C HIS A 80 5.67 6.87 12.58
N SER A 81 5.31 8.15 12.55
CA SER A 81 6.17 9.26 13.02
C SER A 81 6.45 9.24 14.52
N ASN A 82 5.65 8.53 15.31
CA ASN A 82 5.88 8.31 16.73
C ASN A 82 6.84 7.12 17.01
N GLY A 83 7.47 6.56 15.98
CA GLY A 83 8.37 5.40 16.11
C GLY A 83 7.64 4.07 16.23
N SER A 84 6.32 4.01 16.03
CA SER A 84 5.60 2.74 15.96
C SER A 84 5.84 2.02 14.62
N ILE A 85 6.05 0.72 14.71
CA ILE A 85 5.96 -0.24 13.61
C ILE A 85 4.63 -0.97 13.71
N CYS A 86 3.93 -1.16 12.60
CA CYS A 86 2.78 -2.06 12.52
C CYS A 86 3.08 -3.26 11.61
N LEU A 87 2.80 -4.47 12.09
CA LEU A 87 2.82 -5.70 11.32
C LEU A 87 1.40 -6.13 11.01
N TYR A 88 1.17 -6.62 9.80
CA TYR A 88 -0.18 -6.83 9.28
C TYR A 88 -0.45 -8.28 8.89
N PRO A 89 -1.71 -8.73 9.07
CA PRO A 89 -2.17 -10.04 8.63
C PRO A 89 -2.38 -10.06 7.11
N MET A 90 -1.86 -11.11 6.46
CA MET A 90 -1.89 -11.29 5.00
C MET A 90 -2.82 -12.44 4.62
N PHE A 91 -3.64 -12.22 3.58
CA PHE A 91 -4.60 -13.21 3.10
C PHE A 91 -3.88 -14.47 2.59
N ALA A 92 -2.98 -14.28 1.62
CA ALA A 92 -2.20 -15.35 1.00
C ALA A 92 -1.16 -15.89 2.00
N ILE A 93 -1.05 -17.22 2.11
CA ILE A 93 -0.24 -17.87 3.14
C ILE A 93 1.25 -17.64 2.85
N ASN A 94 1.67 -17.74 1.59
CA ASN A 94 3.06 -17.48 1.22
C ASN A 94 3.49 -16.04 1.55
N ARG A 95 2.60 -15.06 1.42
CA ARG A 95 2.90 -13.66 1.75
C ARG A 95 3.12 -13.40 3.24
N ARG A 96 2.62 -14.26 4.12
CA ARG A 96 2.88 -14.19 5.58
C ARG A 96 4.36 -14.35 5.89
N GLN A 97 5.08 -15.08 5.04
CA GLN A 97 6.52 -15.32 5.16
C GLN A 97 7.38 -14.13 4.70
N GLU A 98 6.77 -13.08 4.14
CA GLU A 98 7.46 -11.83 3.77
C GLU A 98 7.85 -10.99 4.99
N ARG A 99 7.27 -11.28 6.17
CA ARG A 99 7.60 -10.64 7.45
C ARG A 99 8.96 -11.10 7.97
N LYS A 100 10.02 -10.71 7.26
CA LYS A 100 11.39 -11.15 7.51
C LYS A 100 12.07 -10.28 8.56
N GLN A 101 12.65 -10.91 9.58
CA GLN A 101 13.28 -10.21 10.72
C GLN A 101 14.42 -9.27 10.28
N HIS A 102 15.20 -9.64 9.26
CA HIS A 102 16.31 -8.79 8.79
C HIS A 102 15.83 -7.46 8.20
N VAL A 103 14.61 -7.38 7.67
CA VAL A 103 14.01 -6.12 7.23
C VAL A 103 13.79 -5.19 8.42
N LEU A 104 13.24 -5.74 9.52
CA LEU A 104 13.05 -5.00 10.78
C LEU A 104 14.37 -4.55 11.39
N ASP A 105 15.40 -5.40 11.33
CA ASP A 105 16.74 -5.05 11.83
C ASP A 105 17.38 -3.92 11.03
N ASN A 106 17.18 -3.87 9.69
CA ASN A 106 17.62 -2.74 8.88
C ASN A 106 16.91 -1.43 9.24
N ILE A 107 15.61 -1.50 9.56
CA ILE A 107 14.85 -0.33 10.03
C ILE A 107 15.42 0.17 11.37
N ARG A 108 15.68 -0.74 12.33
CA ARG A 108 16.23 -0.39 13.65
C ARG A 108 17.63 0.22 13.60
N LYS A 109 18.41 -0.03 12.54
CA LYS A 109 19.72 0.61 12.35
C LYS A 109 19.60 2.10 12.00
N LYS A 110 18.48 2.54 11.43
CA LYS A 110 18.29 3.91 10.93
C LYS A 110 17.27 4.72 11.73
N PHE A 111 16.32 4.05 12.38
CA PHE A 111 15.21 4.69 13.08
C PHE A 111 15.05 4.18 14.51
N ILE A 112 14.60 5.08 15.38
CA ILE A 112 14.19 4.72 16.74
C ILE A 112 12.82 4.04 16.65
N VAL A 113 12.76 2.78 17.06
CA VAL A 113 11.52 2.01 17.18
C VAL A 113 11.07 2.04 18.62
N ASN A 114 9.96 2.72 18.87
CA ASN A 114 9.39 2.89 20.22
C ASN A 114 8.40 1.78 20.56
N ASN A 115 7.69 1.26 19.56
CA ASN A 115 6.65 0.26 19.76
C ASN A 115 6.48 -0.61 18.51
N THR A 116 6.12 -1.87 18.73
CA THR A 116 5.66 -2.77 17.66
C THR A 116 4.21 -3.15 17.96
N ILE A 117 3.31 -2.84 17.03
CA ILE A 117 1.91 -3.24 17.09
C ILE A 117 1.72 -4.35 16.07
N ASP A 118 1.54 -5.57 16.55
CA ASP A 118 1.35 -6.72 15.69
C ASP A 118 -0.15 -7.04 15.55
N PHE A 119 -0.65 -7.00 14.32
CA PHE A 119 -2.01 -7.42 13.98
C PHE A 119 -2.02 -8.79 13.28
N SER A 120 -0.86 -9.41 13.04
CA SER A 120 -0.75 -10.65 12.26
C SER A 120 -1.41 -11.86 12.94
N GLU A 121 -1.63 -11.82 14.25
CA GLU A 121 -2.31 -12.88 15.00
C GLU A 121 -3.74 -13.15 14.47
N SER A 122 -4.41 -12.16 13.90
CA SER A 122 -5.77 -12.34 13.35
C SER A 122 -5.82 -13.23 12.10
N GLU A 123 -4.67 -13.62 11.54
CA GLU A 123 -4.57 -14.63 10.49
C GLU A 123 -5.14 -15.98 10.92
N ALA A 124 -5.09 -16.30 12.23
CA ALA A 124 -5.66 -17.52 12.80
C ALA A 124 -7.19 -17.58 12.65
N ASP A 125 -7.84 -16.42 12.61
CA ASP A 125 -9.29 -16.26 12.48
C ASP A 125 -9.72 -15.93 11.02
N ASN A 126 -8.79 -16.00 10.06
CA ASN A 126 -9.00 -15.55 8.67
C ASN A 126 -9.46 -14.08 8.56
N ILE A 127 -8.95 -13.22 9.43
CA ILE A 127 -9.21 -11.77 9.43
C ILE A 127 -7.95 -11.06 8.94
N PHE A 128 -8.11 -10.19 7.93
CA PHE A 128 -6.99 -9.60 7.19
C PHE A 128 -7.07 -8.07 7.11
N LEU A 129 -5.92 -7.43 7.01
CA LEU A 129 -5.76 -5.99 6.81
C LEU A 129 -4.36 -5.79 6.25
N GLU A 130 -4.19 -5.89 4.93
CA GLU A 130 -2.90 -5.88 4.24
C GLU A 130 -2.28 -4.47 4.14
N GLY A 131 -2.05 -3.89 5.31
CA GLY A 131 -1.26 -2.69 5.53
C GLY A 131 -1.74 -1.48 4.73
N THR A 132 -0.79 -0.75 4.17
CA THR A 132 -1.04 0.43 3.34
C THR A 132 -1.39 0.11 1.89
N GLY A 133 -1.55 -1.18 1.54
CA GLY A 133 -2.32 -1.60 0.37
C GLY A 133 -3.81 -1.51 0.65
N SER A 134 -4.24 -2.16 1.74
CA SER A 134 -5.63 -2.12 2.22
C SER A 134 -6.07 -0.73 2.69
N MET A 135 -5.16 0.10 3.17
CA MET A 135 -5.48 1.43 3.71
C MET A 135 -4.71 2.54 3.02
N VAL A 136 -5.37 3.67 2.76
CA VAL A 136 -4.72 4.93 2.37
C VAL A 136 -4.84 5.92 3.52
N LEU A 137 -3.71 6.35 4.06
CA LEU A 137 -3.66 7.16 5.28
C LEU A 137 -3.49 8.65 4.95
N ASP A 138 -4.51 9.45 5.25
CA ASP A 138 -4.35 10.89 5.40
C ASP A 138 -3.76 11.18 6.78
N ARG A 139 -2.43 11.13 6.84
CA ARG A 139 -1.68 11.30 8.08
C ARG A 139 -1.82 12.70 8.69
N ALA A 140 -2.13 13.72 7.89
CA ALA A 140 -2.27 15.09 8.38
C ALA A 140 -3.60 15.29 9.11
N ASN A 141 -4.67 14.67 8.61
CA ASN A 141 -6.01 14.74 9.20
C ASN A 141 -6.37 13.51 10.04
N GLN A 142 -5.43 12.57 10.19
CA GLN A 142 -5.63 11.30 10.90
C GLN A 142 -6.85 10.52 10.38
N ILE A 143 -6.99 10.41 9.05
CA ILE A 143 -8.05 9.62 8.41
C ILE A 143 -7.46 8.38 7.74
N ALA A 144 -8.11 7.23 7.90
CA ALA A 144 -7.75 6.00 7.21
C ALA A 144 -8.88 5.60 6.25
N TYR A 145 -8.65 5.75 4.95
CA TYR A 145 -9.58 5.31 3.91
C TYR A 145 -9.33 3.85 3.57
N ALA A 146 -10.39 3.05 3.50
CA ALA A 146 -10.28 1.62 3.22
C ALA A 146 -11.51 1.07 2.48
N SER A 147 -11.30 0.55 1.27
CA SER A 147 -12.25 -0.32 0.60
C SER A 147 -12.26 -1.69 1.27
N LEU A 148 -13.44 -2.17 1.66
CA LEU A 148 -13.64 -3.50 2.23
C LEU A 148 -13.49 -4.56 1.14
N SER A 149 -12.75 -5.62 1.45
CA SER A 149 -12.44 -6.70 0.52
C SER A 149 -12.04 -7.95 1.31
N PRO A 150 -11.81 -9.10 0.66
CA PRO A 150 -11.22 -10.27 1.33
C PRO A 150 -9.87 -10.00 2.03
N ARG A 151 -9.20 -8.89 1.70
CA ARG A 151 -7.91 -8.47 2.29
C ARG A 151 -8.04 -7.33 3.30
N THR A 152 -9.25 -6.83 3.52
CA THR A 152 -9.50 -5.63 4.35
C THR A 152 -10.76 -5.83 5.19
N ASP A 153 -10.57 -6.29 6.42
CA ASP A 153 -11.63 -6.44 7.40
C ASP A 153 -11.98 -5.11 8.09
N LYS A 154 -13.28 -4.87 8.27
CA LYS A 154 -13.80 -3.65 8.89
C LYS A 154 -13.49 -3.58 10.38
N GLY A 155 -13.61 -4.69 11.11
CA GLY A 155 -13.35 -4.74 12.54
C GLY A 155 -11.88 -4.50 12.86
N LEU A 156 -10.99 -5.13 12.11
CA LEU A 156 -9.55 -4.95 12.27
C LEU A 156 -9.09 -3.53 11.87
N LEU A 157 -9.68 -2.93 10.83
CA LEU A 157 -9.48 -1.52 10.49
C LEU A 157 -9.87 -0.61 11.66
N GLN A 158 -11.00 -0.85 12.31
CA GLN A 158 -11.44 -0.07 13.48
C GLN A 158 -10.45 -0.21 14.65
N GLN A 159 -9.92 -1.41 14.89
CA GLN A 159 -8.88 -1.65 15.89
C GLN A 159 -7.59 -0.90 15.58
N PHE A 160 -7.13 -0.95 14.32
CA PHE A 160 -5.98 -0.17 13.84
C PHE A 160 -6.19 1.32 14.10
N CYS A 161 -7.35 1.85 13.68
CA CYS A 161 -7.70 3.25 13.84
C CYS A 161 -7.74 3.67 15.31
N LYS A 162 -8.32 2.84 16.19
CA LYS A 162 -8.34 3.09 17.63
C LYS A 162 -6.92 3.11 18.23
N LYS A 163 -6.05 2.17 17.86
CA LYS A 163 -4.69 2.08 18.41
C LYS A 163 -3.77 3.21 17.94
N LEU A 164 -3.97 3.70 16.71
CA LEU A 164 -3.13 4.75 16.13
C LEU A 164 -3.79 6.14 16.04
N ASN A 165 -4.97 6.30 16.64
CA ASN A 165 -5.74 7.55 16.62
C ASN A 165 -6.05 8.04 15.21
N TYR A 166 -6.56 7.16 14.36
CA TYR A 166 -7.16 7.52 13.07
C TYR A 166 -8.69 7.42 13.15
N THR A 167 -9.37 8.15 12.27
CA THR A 167 -10.80 7.99 11.99
C THR A 167 -10.96 7.07 10.78
N PRO A 168 -11.68 5.93 10.90
CA PRO A 168 -11.89 5.01 9.80
C PRO A 168 -12.95 5.55 8.83
N ILE A 169 -12.64 5.56 7.54
CA ILE A 169 -13.59 5.75 6.43
C ILE A 169 -13.58 4.48 5.60
N SER A 170 -14.45 3.54 5.97
CA SER A 170 -14.63 2.27 5.25
C SER A 170 -15.77 2.36 4.24
N PHE A 171 -15.58 1.78 3.05
CA PHE A 171 -16.59 1.74 1.98
C PHE A 171 -16.44 0.46 1.14
N ILE A 172 -17.38 0.19 0.23
CA ILE A 172 -17.24 -0.88 -0.77
C ILE A 172 -16.90 -0.26 -2.12
N ALA A 173 -15.90 -0.81 -2.81
CA ALA A 173 -15.57 -0.44 -4.17
C ALA A 173 -15.36 -1.67 -5.06
N ASN A 174 -15.84 -1.57 -6.30
CA ASN A 174 -15.73 -2.63 -7.31
C ASN A 174 -15.08 -2.08 -8.58
N ASP A 175 -14.42 -2.95 -9.34
CA ASP A 175 -13.97 -2.64 -10.69
C ASP A 175 -15.14 -2.53 -11.68
N GLU A 176 -14.84 -2.19 -12.93
CA GLU A 176 -15.83 -2.04 -14.00
C GLU A 176 -16.61 -3.35 -14.28
N GLY A 177 -16.01 -4.50 -13.97
CA GLY A 177 -16.64 -5.82 -14.07
C GLY A 177 -17.48 -6.22 -12.84
N GLY A 178 -17.53 -5.37 -11.81
CA GLY A 178 -18.26 -5.62 -10.57
C GLY A 178 -17.51 -6.48 -9.54
N SER A 179 -16.24 -6.79 -9.76
CA SER A 179 -15.41 -7.51 -8.79
C SER A 179 -14.86 -6.57 -7.73
N PRO A 180 -14.73 -6.98 -6.45
CA PRO A 180 -14.19 -6.13 -5.40
C PRO A 180 -12.78 -5.62 -5.71
N ILE A 181 -12.54 -4.32 -5.49
CA ILE A 181 -11.19 -3.78 -5.49
C ILE A 181 -10.47 -4.29 -4.25
N TYR A 182 -9.44 -5.12 -4.47
CA TYR A 182 -8.78 -5.85 -3.39
C TYR A 182 -7.98 -4.96 -2.44
N HIS A 183 -7.36 -3.89 -2.95
CA HIS A 183 -6.58 -2.90 -2.17
C HIS A 183 -7.00 -1.47 -2.52
N THR A 184 -7.20 -0.65 -1.49
CA THR A 184 -7.62 0.75 -1.62
C THR A 184 -6.62 1.59 -2.41
N ASN A 185 -5.32 1.31 -2.27
CA ASN A 185 -4.27 2.04 -2.98
C ASN A 185 -4.26 1.80 -4.50
N VAL A 186 -5.07 0.87 -5.03
CA VAL A 186 -5.26 0.71 -6.49
C VAL A 186 -6.13 1.83 -7.04
N MET A 187 -7.09 2.29 -6.24
CA MET A 187 -8.11 3.27 -6.67
C MET A 187 -7.92 4.66 -6.09
N MET A 188 -7.00 4.85 -5.14
CA MET A 188 -6.89 6.08 -4.37
C MET A 188 -5.47 6.37 -3.88
N CYS A 189 -5.04 7.62 -3.97
CA CYS A 189 -3.91 8.14 -3.22
C CYS A 189 -4.24 9.47 -2.54
N VAL A 190 -3.61 9.73 -1.39
CA VAL A 190 -3.75 11.00 -0.66
C VAL A 190 -2.44 11.78 -0.75
N ALA A 191 -2.53 13.01 -1.24
CA ALA A 191 -1.47 14.01 -1.21
C ALA A 191 -1.75 15.07 -0.14
N ASP A 192 -0.85 16.04 0.01
CA ASP A 192 -0.98 17.12 0.97
C ASP A 192 -2.21 18.02 0.71
N LYS A 193 -2.50 18.34 -0.55
CA LYS A 193 -3.55 19.28 -0.97
C LYS A 193 -4.74 18.63 -1.68
N TYR A 194 -4.59 17.40 -2.14
CA TYR A 194 -5.61 16.74 -2.95
C TYR A 194 -5.63 15.24 -2.70
N VAL A 195 -6.72 14.62 -3.12
CA VAL A 195 -6.90 13.18 -3.15
C VAL A 195 -7.23 12.79 -4.58
N VAL A 196 -6.45 11.83 -5.12
CA VAL A 196 -6.77 11.20 -6.39
C VAL A 196 -7.61 9.97 -6.08
N ILE A 197 -8.78 9.83 -6.70
CA ILE A 197 -9.70 8.72 -6.41
C ILE A 197 -10.55 8.37 -7.63
N CYS A 198 -10.74 7.07 -7.88
CA CYS A 198 -11.79 6.60 -8.78
C CYS A 198 -13.12 6.58 -8.01
N LEU A 199 -13.95 7.62 -8.12
CA LEU A 199 -15.24 7.65 -7.42
C LEU A 199 -16.26 6.69 -8.03
N ASP A 200 -16.11 6.36 -9.31
CA ASP A 200 -17.03 5.46 -10.02
C ASP A 200 -16.95 4.02 -9.52
N SER A 201 -15.83 3.61 -8.93
CA SER A 201 -15.71 2.29 -8.29
C SER A 201 -16.56 2.16 -7.02
N ILE A 202 -16.94 3.26 -6.37
CA ILE A 202 -17.82 3.27 -5.20
C ILE A 202 -19.28 3.33 -5.68
N THR A 203 -19.87 2.17 -5.93
CA THR A 203 -21.19 2.05 -6.58
C THR A 203 -22.35 2.58 -5.72
N SER A 204 -22.23 2.50 -4.39
CA SER A 204 -23.23 3.06 -3.47
C SER A 204 -23.14 4.59 -3.46
N GLN A 205 -24.21 5.26 -3.89
CA GLN A 205 -24.29 6.73 -3.87
C GLN A 205 -24.14 7.30 -2.45
N HIS A 206 -24.61 6.58 -1.44
CA HIS A 206 -24.47 6.97 -0.04
C HIS A 206 -23.01 6.90 0.41
N GLU A 207 -22.31 5.80 0.15
CA GLU A 207 -20.90 5.65 0.51
C GLU A 207 -20.02 6.61 -0.27
N ARG A 208 -20.29 6.81 -1.58
CA ARG A 208 -19.59 7.79 -2.41
C ARG A 208 -19.73 9.19 -1.83
N SER A 209 -20.95 9.59 -1.47
CA SER A 209 -21.20 10.89 -0.83
C SER A 209 -20.50 11.01 0.52
N TYR A 210 -20.43 9.93 1.30
CA TYR A 210 -19.73 9.89 2.59
C TYR A 210 -18.22 10.07 2.42
N VAL A 211 -17.59 9.35 1.50
CA VAL A 211 -16.16 9.46 1.18
C VAL A 211 -15.82 10.86 0.65
N THR A 212 -16.60 11.37 -0.30
CA THR A 212 -16.44 12.73 -0.85
C THR A 212 -16.47 13.78 0.26
N LYS A 213 -17.50 13.75 1.12
CA LYS A 213 -17.62 14.69 2.24
C LYS A 213 -16.45 14.59 3.21
N ALA A 214 -15.96 13.38 3.49
CA ALA A 214 -14.80 13.19 4.37
C ALA A 214 -13.52 13.81 3.78
N ILE A 215 -13.31 13.69 2.46
CA ILE A 215 -12.18 14.31 1.76
C ILE A 215 -12.31 15.84 1.74
N GLU A 216 -13.47 16.36 1.39
CA GLU A 216 -13.72 17.81 1.34
C GLU A 216 -13.56 18.45 2.73
N SER A 217 -14.07 17.78 3.77
CA SER A 217 -13.93 18.22 5.17
C SER A 217 -12.48 18.21 5.66
N SER A 218 -11.60 17.44 5.02
CA SER A 218 -10.17 17.41 5.31
C SER A 218 -9.40 18.55 4.61
N GLY A 219 -10.12 19.42 3.89
CA GLY A 219 -9.60 20.58 3.16
C GLY A 219 -8.89 20.22 1.86
N LYS A 220 -9.07 19.00 1.35
CA LYS A 220 -8.39 18.52 0.14
C LYS A 220 -9.30 18.59 -1.07
N ALA A 221 -8.73 18.97 -2.20
CA ALA A 221 -9.41 18.88 -3.49
C ALA A 221 -9.53 17.42 -3.94
N ILE A 222 -10.63 17.07 -4.59
CA ILE A 222 -10.79 15.76 -5.22
C ILE A 222 -10.34 15.86 -6.68
N ILE A 223 -9.47 14.94 -7.07
CA ILE A 223 -9.09 14.70 -8.47
C ILE A 223 -9.65 13.34 -8.85
N SER A 224 -10.73 13.33 -9.63
CA SER A 224 -11.36 12.09 -10.07
C SER A 224 -10.54 11.44 -11.18
N ILE A 225 -10.35 10.12 -11.12
CA ILE A 225 -9.78 9.30 -12.20
C ILE A 225 -10.81 8.30 -12.72
N SER A 226 -10.71 7.96 -14.00
CA SER A 226 -11.57 6.95 -14.62
C SER A 226 -11.13 5.52 -14.26
N PHE A 227 -11.99 4.53 -14.54
CA PHE A 227 -11.60 3.11 -14.48
C PHE A 227 -10.39 2.81 -15.36
N TYR A 228 -10.30 3.40 -16.56
CA TYR A 228 -9.14 3.25 -17.44
C TYR A 228 -7.84 3.70 -16.74
N GLN A 229 -7.83 4.88 -16.14
CA GLN A 229 -6.67 5.39 -15.40
C GLN A 229 -6.37 4.57 -14.15
N MET A 230 -7.40 4.14 -13.42
CA MET A 230 -7.26 3.24 -12.27
C MET A 230 -6.61 1.90 -12.67
N ASN A 231 -7.03 1.31 -13.78
CA ASN A 231 -6.48 0.06 -14.32
C ASN A 231 -5.04 0.21 -14.84
N HIS A 232 -4.57 1.44 -15.07
CA HIS A 232 -3.17 1.79 -15.33
C HIS A 232 -2.48 2.34 -14.07
N PHE A 233 -2.96 1.96 -12.88
CA PHE A 233 -2.38 2.28 -11.57
C PHE A 233 -2.27 3.78 -11.23
N ALA A 234 -3.11 4.65 -11.82
CA ALA A 234 -3.16 6.06 -11.43
C ALA A 234 -3.65 6.26 -9.98
N GLY A 235 -4.35 5.31 -9.37
CA GLY A 235 -4.64 5.36 -7.93
C GLY A 235 -3.42 5.07 -7.05
N ASN A 236 -2.40 4.39 -7.59
CA ASN A 236 -1.23 3.91 -6.85
C ASN A 236 -0.07 4.90 -6.83
N MET A 237 -0.37 6.20 -6.78
CA MET A 237 0.64 7.23 -6.68
C MET A 237 1.06 7.49 -5.23
N LEU A 238 2.26 8.03 -5.03
CA LEU A 238 2.75 8.38 -3.71
C LEU A 238 3.37 9.78 -3.72
N GLN A 239 2.85 10.68 -2.88
CA GLN A 239 3.50 11.96 -2.65
C GLN A 239 4.60 11.82 -1.60
N VAL A 240 5.82 12.20 -1.96
CA VAL A 240 7.01 12.14 -1.12
C VAL A 240 7.69 13.49 -1.01
N LYS A 241 8.48 13.65 0.05
CA LYS A 241 9.34 14.81 0.24
C LYS A 241 10.79 14.41 0.06
N ASN A 242 11.56 15.20 -0.66
CA ASN A 242 13.02 15.03 -0.68
C ASN A 242 13.69 15.68 0.55
N LEU A 243 15.00 15.49 0.69
CA LEU A 243 15.79 16.04 1.81
C LEU A 243 15.77 17.57 1.91
N GLN A 244 15.50 18.29 0.81
CA GLN A 244 15.49 19.75 0.80
C GLN A 244 14.14 20.39 1.16
N GLY A 245 13.03 19.65 1.13
CA GLY A 245 11.74 20.34 1.22
C GLY A 245 10.72 19.97 0.15
N ASN A 246 11.22 19.58 -1.02
CA ASN A 246 10.47 19.60 -2.25
C ASN A 246 9.55 18.39 -2.32
N LYS A 247 8.34 18.63 -2.82
CA LYS A 247 7.27 17.63 -2.92
C LYS A 247 7.30 17.02 -4.32
N PHE A 248 7.26 15.71 -4.39
CA PHE A 248 7.18 14.95 -5.63
C PHE A 248 5.98 14.04 -5.57
N LEU A 249 5.21 13.98 -6.65
CA LEU A 249 4.23 12.92 -6.86
C LEU A 249 4.91 11.84 -7.70
N VAL A 250 5.05 10.65 -7.14
CA VAL A 250 5.67 9.50 -7.78
C VAL A 250 4.57 8.61 -8.36
N MET A 251 4.70 8.27 -9.64
CA MET A 251 3.70 7.51 -10.38
C MET A 251 4.35 6.68 -11.49
N SER A 252 3.62 5.65 -11.94
CA SER A 252 3.95 4.91 -13.16
C SER A 252 3.83 5.79 -14.41
N SER A 253 4.56 5.45 -15.47
CA SER A 253 4.45 6.08 -16.78
C SER A 253 3.56 5.32 -17.76
N GLN A 254 2.87 4.28 -17.29
CA GLN A 254 1.92 3.50 -18.10
C GLN A 254 0.65 4.29 -18.43
#